data_AF-A0A5D0R842-F1
#
_entry.id   AF-A0A5D0R842-F1
#
_cell.length_a   1.000
_cell.length_b   1.000
_cell.length_c   1.000
_cell.angle_alpha   90.00
_cell.angle_beta   90.00
_cell.angle_gamma   90.00
#
_symmetry.space_group_name_H-M   'P 1'
#
loop_
_entity.id
_entity.type
_entity.pdbx_description
1 polymer ?
#
loop_
_entity_poly.entity_id
_entity_poly.type
_entity_poly.pdbx_seq_one_letter_code
_entity_poly.pdbx_strand_id
1 'polypeptide(L)' 'MKQLCIYPKEVAIILGKSPTTAQTLVRTIKDALGKTKHQALSIREFCVYMDLSYTDVFNEVNNITTEDGLG' A
#
# COMPACT_ATOMS: atom_id res chain seq x y z
N MET A 1 -11.04 -8.31 10.71
CA MET A 1 -9.60 -8.66 10.58
C MET A 1 -8.93 -7.53 9.80
N LYS A 2 -7.69 -7.13 10.16
CA LYS A 2 -6.97 -6.04 9.50
C LYS A 2 -5.96 -6.60 8.50
N GLN A 3 -5.84 -5.96 7.34
CA GLN A 3 -4.94 -6.32 6.26
C GLN A 3 -3.57 -5.65 6.47
N LEU A 4 -2.50 -6.46 6.39
CA LEU A 4 -1.11 -6.00 6.49
C LEU A 4 -0.41 -5.92 5.13
N CYS A 5 -0.99 -6.56 4.11
CA CYS A 5 -0.49 -6.56 2.74
C CYS A 5 -1.16 -5.46 1.92
N ILE A 6 -0.54 -5.06 0.82
CA ILE A 6 -1.14 -4.14 -0.14
C ILE A 6 -1.09 -4.73 -1.54
N TYR A 7 -2.19 -4.56 -2.28
CA TYR A 7 -2.40 -5.09 -3.62
C TYR A 7 -2.53 -3.97 -4.65
N PRO A 8 -2.36 -4.27 -5.94
CA PRO A 8 -2.48 -3.28 -7.01
C PRO A 8 -3.78 -2.45 -6.97
N LYS A 9 -4.89 -3.06 -6.52
CA LYS A 9 -6.17 -2.36 -6.36
C LYS A 9 -6.06 -1.18 -5.39
N GLU A 10 -5.48 -1.39 -4.21
CA GLU A 10 -5.35 -0.35 -3.18
C GLU A 10 -4.33 0.69 -3.62
N VAL A 11 -3.21 0.25 -4.19
CA VAL A 11 -2.19 1.15 -4.77
C VAL A 11 -2.79 2.06 -5.84
N ALA A 12 -3.67 1.55 -6.69
CA ALA A 12 -4.37 2.34 -7.71
C ALA A 12 -5.25 3.43 -7.08
N ILE A 13 -6.00 3.08 -6.04
CA ILE A 13 -6.89 4.01 -5.32
C ILE A 13 -6.06 5.08 -4.59
N ILE A 14 -5.12 4.66 -3.74
CA ILE A 14 -4.30 5.56 -2.91
C ILE A 14 -3.49 6.54 -3.75
N LEU A 15 -2.94 6.10 -4.89
CA LEU A 15 -2.10 6.94 -5.74
C LEU A 15 -2.85 7.63 -6.88
N GLY A 16 -4.16 7.40 -7.04
CA GLY A 16 -4.93 7.92 -8.18
C GLY A 16 -4.41 7.43 -9.54
N LYS A 17 -3.97 6.17 -9.62
CA LYS A 17 -3.37 5.58 -10.83
C LYS A 17 -4.31 4.57 -11.48
N SER A 18 -4.10 4.30 -12.77
CA SER A 18 -4.80 3.20 -13.43
C SER A 18 -4.41 1.85 -12.82
N PRO A 19 -5.28 0.82 -12.90
CA PRO A 19 -4.97 -0.52 -12.39
C PRO A 19 -3.71 -1.14 -13.00
N THR A 20 -3.44 -0.87 -14.29
CA THR A 20 -2.26 -1.38 -14.99
C THR A 20 -0.98 -0.72 -14.48
N THR A 21 -0.97 0.60 -14.31
CA THR A 21 0.19 1.31 -13.74
C THR A 21 0.46 0.87 -12.30
N ALA A 22 -0.59 0.69 -11.48
CA ALA A 22 -0.44 0.19 -10.12
C ALA A 22 0.12 -1.24 -10.09
N GLN A 23 -0.30 -2.12 -11.01
CA GLN A 23 0.24 -3.47 -11.11
C GLN A 23 1.73 -3.46 -11.46
N THR A 24 2.15 -2.62 -12.41
CA THR A 24 3.57 -2.45 -12.75
C THR A 24 4.36 -1.93 -11.55
N LEU A 25 3.84 -0.91 -10.85
CA LEU A 25 4.50 -0.36 -9.67
C LEU A 25 4.70 -1.41 -8.57
N VAL A 26 3.68 -2.21 -8.26
CA VAL A 26 3.80 -3.30 -7.27
C VAL A 26 4.87 -4.31 -7.68
N ARG A 27 4.99 -4.64 -8.97
CA ARG A 27 6.06 -5.52 -9.47
C ARG A 27 7.43 -4.87 -9.28
N THR A 28 7.58 -3.61 -9.70
CA THR A 28 8.83 -2.86 -9.53
C THR A 28 9.29 -2.80 -8.07
N ILE A 29 8.37 -2.54 -7.14
CA ILE A 29 8.69 -2.50 -5.71
C ILE A 29 9.14 -3.88 -5.22
N LYS A 30 8.42 -4.94 -5.61
CA LYS A 30 8.79 -6.31 -5.25
C LYS A 30 10.16 -6.69 -5.80
N ASP A 31 10.47 -6.33 -7.04
CA ASP A 31 11.75 -6.58 -7.68
C ASP A 31 12.88 -5.82 -6.96
N ALA A 32 12.65 -4.54 -6.60
CA ALA A 32 13.61 -3.74 -5.84
C ALA A 32 13.89 -4.31 -4.43
N LEU A 33 12.91 -4.99 -3.83
CA LEU A 33 13.04 -5.67 -2.53
C LEU A 33 13.54 -7.13 -2.66
N GLY A 34 13.85 -7.61 -3.87
CA GLY A 34 14.26 -8.99 -4.10
C GLY A 34 13.19 -10.04 -3.78
N LYS A 35 11.90 -9.66 -3.82
CA LYS A 35 10.77 -10.56 -3.52
C LYS A 35 10.40 -11.41 -4.72
N THR A 36 10.10 -12.67 -4.45
CA THR A 36 9.53 -13.60 -5.42
C THR A 36 8.03 -13.34 -5.68
N LYS A 37 7.50 -13.90 -6.77
CA LYS A 37 6.09 -13.71 -7.19
C LYS A 37 5.08 -14.04 -6.08
N HIS A 38 5.34 -15.05 -5.25
CA HIS A 38 4.45 -15.50 -4.19
C HIS A 38 4.52 -14.68 -2.91
N GLN A 39 5.62 -13.94 -2.69
CA GLN A 39 5.77 -13.11 -1.49
C GLN A 39 4.86 -11.88 -1.59
N ALA A 40 4.07 -11.64 -0.57
CA ALA A 40 3.23 -10.45 -0.51
C ALA A 40 4.08 -9.18 -0.33
N LEU A 41 3.57 -8.06 -0.81
CA LEU A 41 4.06 -6.74 -0.48
C LEU A 41 3.28 -6.23 0.73
N SER A 42 3.96 -5.89 1.81
CA SER A 42 3.33 -5.29 2.99
C SER A 42 3.03 -3.81 2.78
N ILE A 43 2.03 -3.29 3.52
CA ILE A 43 1.74 -1.86 3.55
C ILE A 43 2.97 -1.07 4.00
N ARG A 44 3.72 -1.58 4.98
CA ARG A 44 4.96 -0.94 5.47
C ARG A 44 6.04 -0.86 4.40
N GLU A 45 6.30 -1.94 3.68
CA GLU A 45 7.29 -1.96 2.60
C GLU A 45 6.91 -0.98 1.47
N PHE A 46 5.63 -0.96 1.10
CA PHE A 46 5.12 0.01 0.13
C PHE A 46 5.33 1.46 0.60
N CYS A 47 4.97 1.77 1.86
CA CYS A 47 5.13 3.10 2.42
C CYS A 47 6.59 3.55 2.48
N VAL A 48 7.50 2.65 2.87
CA VAL A 48 8.95 2.94 2.89
C VAL A 48 9.47 3.21 1.49
N TYR A 49 9.05 2.44 0.49
CA TYR A 49 9.49 2.66 -0.90
C TYR A 49 8.94 3.97 -1.49
N MET A 50 7.68 4.30 -1.19
CA MET A 50 6.98 5.45 -1.76
C MET A 50 7.12 6.74 -0.96
N ASP A 51 7.81 6.69 0.18
CA ASP A 51 7.91 7.79 1.16
C ASP A 51 6.53 8.30 1.61
N LEU A 52 5.67 7.37 2.06
CA LEU A 52 4.31 7.64 2.52
C LEU A 52 4.14 7.32 4.01
N SER A 53 3.19 8.00 4.65
CA SER A 53 2.78 7.73 6.03
C SER A 53 2.17 6.33 6.15
N TYR A 54 2.81 5.46 6.95
CA TYR A 54 2.29 4.12 7.22
C TYR A 54 0.91 4.17 7.84
N THR A 55 0.67 5.09 8.78
CA THR A 55 -0.60 5.20 9.51
C THR A 55 -1.74 5.56 8.56
N ASP A 56 -1.55 6.54 7.68
CA ASP A 56 -2.59 7.00 6.77
C ASP A 56 -2.96 5.90 5.76
N VAL A 57 -1.95 5.28 5.16
CA VAL A 57 -2.16 4.18 4.20
C VAL A 57 -2.77 2.96 4.89
N PHE A 58 -2.33 2.62 6.09
CA PHE A 58 -2.90 1.51 6.85
C PHE A 58 -4.37 1.76 7.17
N ASN A 59 -4.71 2.99 7.57
CA ASN A 59 -6.08 3.39 7.88
C ASN A 59 -6.96 3.35 6.64
N GLU A 60 -6.49 3.88 5.52
CA GLU A 60 -7.19 3.85 4.23
C GLU A 60 -7.50 2.41 3.78
N VAL A 61 -6.46 1.54 3.74
CA VAL A 61 -6.62 0.13 3.37
C VAL A 61 -7.60 -0.61 4.29
N ASN A 62 -7.59 -0.27 5.58
CA ASN A 62 -8.38 -0.96 6.59
C ASN A 62 -9.71 -0.28 6.94
N ASN A 63 -10.10 0.75 6.18
CA ASN A 63 -11.27 1.59 6.41
C ASN A 63 -11.38 2.00 7.90
N ILE A 64 -10.28 2.48 8.46
CA ILE A 64 -10.23 3.00 9.83
C ILE A 64 -10.46 4.49 9.77
N THR A 65 -11.61 4.93 10.25
CA THR A 65 -11.86 6.35 10.50
C THR A 65 -11.15 6.72 11.80
N THR A 66 -10.15 7.59 11.73
CA THR A 66 -9.64 8.29 12.91
C THR A 66 -10.61 9.41 13.24
N GLU A 67 -11.62 9.13 14.06
CA GLU A 67 -12.44 10.16 14.69
C GLU A 67 -11.65 10.87 15.81
N ASP A 68 -10.49 11.43 15.49
CA ASP A 68 -9.69 12.18 16.46
C ASP A 68 -9.05 13.38 15.76
N GLY A 69 -9.94 14.24 15.26
CA GLY A 69 -9.64 15.60 14.87
C GLY A 69 -10.47 16.56 15.71
N LEU A 70 -10.29 16.55 17.04
CA LEU A 70 -10.49 17.67 17.98
C LEU A 70 -10.18 17.19 19.40
N GLY A 71 -8.93 17.42 19.82
CA GLY A 71 -8.45 17.38 21.20
C GLY A 71 -7.27 18.34 21.31
#